data_AF-A0A455U253-F1
#
_entry.id   AF-A0A455U253-F1
#
_cell.length_a   1.000
_cell.length_b   1.000
_cell.length_c   1.000
_cell.angle_alpha   90.00
_cell.angle_beta   90.00
_cell.angle_gamma   90.00
#
_symmetry.space_group_name_H-M   'P 1'
#
loop_
_entity.id
_entity.type
_entity.pdbx_description
1 polymer ?
#
loop_
_entity_poly.entity_id
_entity_poly.type
_entity_poly.pdbx_seq_one_letter_code
_entity_poly.pdbx_strand_id
1 'polypeptide(L)'
;MSQLASTALSVLDLAPIRQGGSAADTFRDSVSLAQLTERLGYTRYWLAEHHNIAGIASAATAVLIGHIAGQTTTLRVGSGGIMLPNHPPLVIAEQFGTLETLYPGRIDLGLGRAPGSDGATMQAMRRNAHAGVDDFHSYLMSCAAT
;
A
#
# COMPACT_ATOMS: atom_id res chain seq x y z
N MET A 1 -17.89 -29.79 -4.21
CA MET A 1 -17.39 -28.76 -3.27
C MET A 1 -17.90 -27.41 -3.75
N SER A 2 -18.30 -26.51 -2.85
CA SER A 2 -18.73 -25.15 -3.23
C SER A 2 -17.55 -24.36 -3.79
N GLN A 3 -17.77 -23.51 -4.80
CA GLN A 3 -16.74 -22.59 -5.34
C GLN A 3 -16.10 -21.74 -4.23
N LEU A 4 -16.84 -21.41 -3.17
CA LEU A 4 -16.34 -20.64 -2.04
C LEU A 4 -15.23 -21.36 -1.27
N ALA A 5 -15.20 -22.70 -1.28
CA ALA A 5 -14.20 -23.47 -0.54
C ALA A 5 -12.78 -23.35 -1.13
N SER A 6 -12.65 -22.91 -2.39
CA SER A 6 -11.38 -22.74 -3.09
C SER A 6 -11.05 -21.27 -3.43
N THR A 7 -11.92 -20.33 -3.06
CA THR A 7 -11.68 -18.91 -3.32
C THR A 7 -10.70 -18.37 -2.29
N ALA A 8 -9.51 -17.95 -2.74
CA ALA A 8 -8.54 -17.28 -1.89
C ALA A 8 -9.10 -15.98 -1.30
N LEU A 9 -8.90 -15.78 0.00
CA LEU A 9 -9.29 -14.55 0.70
C LEU A 9 -8.08 -13.64 0.94
N SER A 10 -8.33 -12.34 0.96
CA SER A 10 -7.33 -11.27 1.19
C SER A 10 -7.99 -10.13 1.98
N VAL A 11 -7.18 -9.21 2.52
CA VAL A 11 -7.65 -8.01 3.25
C VAL A 11 -7.18 -6.75 2.53
N LEU A 12 -8.06 -5.75 2.47
CA LEU A 12 -7.72 -4.36 2.18
C LEU A 12 -7.99 -3.53 3.44
N ASP A 13 -6.93 -3.10 4.10
CA ASP A 13 -6.98 -2.26 5.30
C ASP A 13 -6.80 -0.78 4.91
N LEU A 14 -7.69 0.06 5.43
CA LEU A 14 -7.58 1.51 5.29
C LEU A 14 -6.78 2.11 6.44
N ALA A 15 -6.45 1.36 7.50
CA ALA A 15 -5.96 1.87 8.77
C ALA A 15 -6.88 2.96 9.35
N PRO A 16 -8.14 2.63 9.68
CA PRO A 16 -9.10 3.59 10.23
C PRO A 16 -8.79 3.92 11.70
N ILE A 17 -8.73 5.21 12.01
CA ILE A 17 -8.62 5.72 13.38
C ILE A 17 -10.01 5.68 14.01
N ARG A 18 -10.17 4.78 15.00
CA ARG A 18 -11.41 4.65 15.77
C ARG A 18 -11.70 5.91 16.57
N GLN A 19 -12.97 6.19 16.83
CA GLN A 19 -13.38 7.34 17.65
C GLN A 19 -12.70 7.27 19.04
N GLY A 20 -12.06 8.36 19.44
CA GLY A 20 -11.29 8.45 20.69
C GLY A 20 -9.93 7.73 20.68
N GLY A 21 -9.56 7.11 19.56
CA GLY A 21 -8.25 6.47 19.35
C GLY A 21 -7.26 7.37 18.63
N SER A 22 -6.05 6.83 18.46
CA SER A 22 -4.93 7.49 17.78
C SER A 22 -4.43 6.68 16.57
N ALA A 23 -3.60 7.32 15.74
CA ALA A 23 -2.88 6.62 14.66
C ALA A 23 -1.97 5.51 15.22
N ALA A 24 -1.37 5.71 16.39
CA ALA A 24 -0.54 4.70 17.03
C ALA A 24 -1.34 3.46 17.44
N ASP A 25 -2.57 3.64 17.94
CA ASP A 25 -3.47 2.51 18.23
C ASP A 25 -3.81 1.76 16.94
N THR A 26 -4.15 2.52 15.89
CA THR A 26 -4.49 1.99 14.57
C THR A 26 -3.36 1.13 13.99
N PHE A 27 -2.11 1.59 14.06
CA PHE A 27 -0.98 0.81 13.55
C PHE A 27 -0.77 -0.51 14.31
N ARG A 28 -1.00 -0.52 15.64
CA ARG A 28 -0.98 -1.76 16.43
C ARG A 28 -2.14 -2.69 16.07
N ASP A 29 -3.32 -2.13 15.81
CA ASP A 29 -4.49 -2.88 15.36
C ASP A 29 -4.26 -3.50 13.98
N SER A 30 -3.69 -2.76 13.02
CA SER A 30 -3.35 -3.25 11.68
C SER A 30 -2.34 -4.40 11.73
N VAL A 31 -1.30 -4.30 12.57
CA VAL A 31 -0.35 -5.41 12.80
C VAL A 31 -1.07 -6.63 13.38
N SER A 32 -1.92 -6.44 14.40
CA SER A 32 -2.68 -7.52 15.03
C SER A 32 -3.61 -8.21 14.04
N LEU A 33 -4.26 -7.43 13.17
CA LEU A 33 -5.11 -7.93 12.10
C LEU A 33 -4.30 -8.71 11.06
N ALA A 34 -3.17 -8.18 10.61
CA ALA A 34 -2.30 -8.86 9.65
C ALA A 34 -1.84 -10.23 10.18
N GLN A 35 -1.35 -10.29 11.43
CA GLN A 35 -0.97 -11.54 12.08
C GLN A 35 -2.13 -12.52 12.22
N LEU A 36 -3.34 -12.03 12.53
CA LEU A 36 -4.53 -12.87 12.58
C LEU A 36 -4.87 -13.44 11.19
N THR A 37 -4.86 -12.60 10.16
CA THR A 37 -5.17 -13.03 8.78
C THR A 37 -4.17 -14.05 8.25
N GLU A 38 -2.88 -13.90 8.61
CA GLU A 38 -1.84 -14.89 8.33
C GLU A 38 -2.17 -16.24 8.98
N ARG A 39 -2.49 -16.26 10.27
CA ARG A 39 -2.87 -17.50 10.97
C ARG A 39 -4.12 -18.16 10.40
N LEU A 40 -5.03 -17.38 9.82
CA LEU A 40 -6.25 -17.86 9.18
C LEU A 40 -6.04 -18.31 7.72
N GLY A 41 -4.83 -18.20 7.18
CA GLY A 41 -4.50 -18.65 5.81
C GLY A 41 -4.95 -17.68 4.72
N TYR A 42 -5.12 -16.40 5.03
CA TYR A 42 -5.32 -15.38 4.00
C TYR A 42 -4.08 -15.23 3.14
N THR A 43 -4.27 -14.84 1.88
CA THR A 43 -3.18 -14.81 0.89
C THR A 43 -2.43 -13.48 0.85
N ARG A 44 -3.14 -12.37 1.09
CA ARG A 44 -2.62 -11.01 0.94
C ARG A 44 -3.25 -10.05 1.94
N TYR A 45 -2.47 -9.06 2.35
CA TYR A 45 -2.89 -7.94 3.19
C TYR A 45 -2.42 -6.63 2.56
N TRP A 46 -3.34 -5.84 2.05
CA TRP A 46 -3.04 -4.60 1.35
C TRP A 46 -3.47 -3.39 2.18
N LEU A 47 -2.69 -2.32 2.04
CA LEU A 47 -2.97 -1.01 2.61
C LEU A 47 -3.41 -0.05 1.49
N ALA A 48 -4.49 0.70 1.73
CA ALA A 48 -4.94 1.74 0.82
C ALA A 48 -4.27 3.07 1.14
N GLU A 49 -3.72 3.78 0.15
CA GLU A 49 -3.15 5.11 0.35
C GLU A 49 -4.25 6.19 0.39
N HIS A 50 -4.27 6.99 1.46
CA HIS A 50 -5.14 8.16 1.59
C HIS A 50 -4.41 9.31 2.26
N HIS A 51 -4.67 10.53 1.80
CA HIS A 51 -4.07 11.75 2.37
C HIS A 51 -5.11 12.75 2.80
N ASN A 52 -4.87 13.38 3.95
CA ASN A 52 -5.74 14.42 4.52
C ASN A 52 -7.21 14.00 4.67
N ILE A 53 -7.46 12.69 4.84
CA ILE A 53 -8.79 12.17 5.16
C ILE A 53 -8.84 11.93 6.67
N ALA A 54 -9.68 12.73 7.35
CA ALA A 54 -9.87 12.58 8.78
C ALA A 54 -10.28 11.15 9.13
N GLY A 55 -9.56 10.54 10.06
CA GLY A 55 -9.83 9.17 10.50
C GLY A 55 -9.12 8.08 9.69
N ILE A 56 -8.20 8.40 8.78
CA ILE A 56 -7.40 7.41 8.03
C ILE A 56 -5.90 7.66 8.25
N ALA A 57 -5.15 6.63 8.66
CA ALA A 57 -3.74 6.76 9.07
C ALA A 57 -2.72 6.26 8.02
N SER A 58 -3.15 5.81 6.85
CA SER A 58 -2.33 5.06 5.88
C SER A 58 -1.58 5.89 4.83
N ALA A 59 -1.35 7.18 5.06
CA ALA A 59 -0.74 8.11 4.09
C ALA A 59 0.70 7.72 3.67
N ALA A 60 1.51 7.26 4.62
CA ALA A 60 2.88 6.80 4.37
C ALA A 60 2.90 5.29 4.05
N THR A 61 2.21 4.89 2.99
CA THR A 61 1.84 3.48 2.73
C THR A 61 3.04 2.54 2.67
N ALA A 62 4.14 2.89 1.99
CA ALA A 62 5.34 2.05 1.90
C ALA A 62 5.98 1.79 3.29
N VAL A 63 5.96 2.78 4.19
CA VAL A 63 6.47 2.64 5.56
C VAL A 63 5.62 1.64 6.34
N LEU A 64 4.30 1.76 6.24
CA LEU A 64 3.38 0.88 6.94
C LEU A 64 3.40 -0.56 6.40
N ILE A 65 3.60 -0.73 5.08
CA ILE A 65 3.86 -2.05 4.46
C ILE A 65 5.10 -2.69 5.09
N GLY A 66 6.23 -1.97 5.15
CA GLY A 66 7.45 -2.50 5.77
C GLY A 66 7.25 -2.86 7.24
N HIS A 67 6.54 -2.00 7.99
CA HIS A 67 6.20 -2.27 9.39
C HIS A 67 5.41 -3.57 9.56
N ILE A 68 4.37 -3.81 8.75
CA ILE A 68 3.54 -5.02 8.83
C ILE A 68 4.28 -6.26 8.30
N ALA A 69 5.02 -6.13 7.20
CA ALA A 69 5.80 -7.21 6.62
C ALA A 69 6.84 -7.76 7.62
N GLY A 70 7.48 -6.88 8.40
CA GLY A 70 8.40 -7.26 9.47
C GLY A 70 7.73 -7.95 10.68
N GLN A 71 6.41 -7.92 10.79
CA GLN A 71 5.64 -8.52 11.89
C GLN A 71 4.84 -9.77 11.46
N THR A 72 5.03 -10.21 10.23
CA THR A 72 4.41 -11.40 9.61
C THR A 72 5.48 -12.23 8.92
N THR A 73 5.20 -13.49 8.60
CA THR A 73 6.22 -14.46 8.15
C THR A 73 6.05 -14.96 6.71
N THR A 74 4.81 -15.15 6.29
CA THR A 74 4.41 -15.79 5.03
C THR A 74 3.40 -14.96 4.25
N LEU A 75 2.62 -14.12 4.93
CA LEU A 75 1.60 -13.27 4.33
C LEU A 75 2.24 -12.30 3.32
N ARG A 76 1.67 -12.18 2.13
CA ARG A 76 2.03 -11.11 1.20
C ARG A 76 1.47 -9.79 1.69
N VAL A 77 2.29 -8.75 1.70
CA VAL A 77 1.92 -7.41 2.18
C VAL A 77 2.18 -6.40 1.08
N GLY A 78 1.28 -5.44 0.88
CA GLY A 78 1.47 -4.48 -0.19
C GLY A 78 0.47 -3.35 -0.24
N SER A 79 0.43 -2.68 -1.38
CA SER A 79 -0.48 -1.56 -1.61
C SER A 79 -1.72 -1.99 -2.40
N GLY A 80 -2.87 -1.46 -2.02
CA GLY A 80 -4.14 -1.62 -2.75
C GLY A 80 -4.84 -0.29 -3.06
N GLY A 81 -4.20 0.76 -3.58
CA GLY A 81 -2.88 0.85 -4.22
C GLY A 81 -2.11 2.10 -3.81
N ILE A 82 -0.90 2.28 -4.33
CA ILE A 82 -0.17 3.56 -4.31
C ILE A 82 -0.84 4.49 -5.30
N MET A 83 -1.25 5.68 -4.87
CA MET A 83 -1.87 6.68 -5.74
C MET A 83 -0.79 7.34 -6.58
N LEU A 84 -0.32 6.61 -7.61
CA LEU A 84 0.84 6.98 -8.42
C LEU A 84 0.83 8.43 -8.96
N PRO A 85 -0.32 9.04 -9.32
CA PRO A 85 -0.35 10.46 -9.70
C PRO A 85 0.21 11.45 -8.66
N ASN A 86 0.36 11.02 -7.39
CA ASN A 86 0.93 11.82 -6.31
C ASN A 86 2.45 11.66 -6.16
N HIS A 87 3.08 10.69 -6.84
CA HIS A 87 4.47 10.29 -6.59
C HIS A 87 5.32 10.25 -7.86
N PRO A 88 6.63 10.55 -7.77
CA PRO A 88 7.56 10.21 -8.84
C PRO A 88 7.65 8.68 -9.00
N PRO A 89 7.44 8.12 -10.21
CA PRO A 89 7.52 6.67 -10.46
C PRO A 89 8.79 6.00 -9.97
N LEU A 90 9.96 6.64 -10.18
CA LEU A 90 11.26 6.10 -9.76
C LEU A 90 11.33 5.93 -8.23
N VAL A 91 10.82 6.88 -7.46
CA VAL A 91 10.80 6.80 -5.99
C VAL A 91 9.95 5.63 -5.51
N ILE A 92 8.81 5.38 -6.16
CA ILE A 92 7.98 4.21 -5.84
C ILE A 92 8.71 2.91 -6.17
N ALA A 93 9.40 2.85 -7.32
CA ALA A 93 10.20 1.68 -7.67
C ALA A 93 11.35 1.43 -6.67
N GLU A 94 12.06 2.46 -6.23
CA GLU A 94 13.13 2.34 -5.22
C GLU A 94 12.57 1.88 -3.87
N GLN A 95 11.45 2.43 -3.42
CA GLN A 95 10.80 2.03 -2.17
C GLN A 95 10.36 0.57 -2.20
N PHE A 96 9.64 0.15 -3.25
CA PHE A 96 9.14 -1.22 -3.35
C PHE A 96 10.24 -2.23 -3.69
N GLY A 97 11.28 -1.84 -4.44
CA GLY A 97 12.48 -2.66 -4.63
C GLY A 97 13.26 -2.86 -3.33
N THR A 98 13.32 -1.84 -2.47
CA THR A 98 13.90 -1.96 -1.12
C THR A 98 13.07 -2.90 -0.26
N LEU A 99 11.73 -2.75 -0.26
CA LEU A 99 10.83 -3.64 0.49
C LEU A 99 10.96 -5.09 0.01
N GLU A 100 11.00 -5.33 -1.30
CA GLU A 100 11.19 -6.68 -1.86
C GLU A 100 12.55 -7.27 -1.48
N THR A 101 13.59 -6.44 -1.37
CA THR A 101 14.91 -6.89 -0.87
C THR A 101 14.85 -7.30 0.61
N LEU A 102 14.10 -6.56 1.44
CA LEU A 102 13.92 -6.86 2.86
C LEU A 102 13.00 -8.08 3.10
N TYR A 103 12.00 -8.27 2.23
CA TYR A 103 10.93 -9.26 2.38
C TYR A 103 10.71 -10.02 1.05
N PRO A 104 11.68 -10.84 0.60
CA PRO A 104 11.68 -11.43 -0.74
C PRO A 104 10.47 -12.32 -0.99
N GLY A 105 9.83 -12.11 -2.14
CA GLY A 105 8.65 -12.84 -2.60
C GLY A 105 7.35 -12.48 -1.88
N ARG A 106 7.37 -11.46 -1.00
CA ARG A 106 6.22 -11.13 -0.14
C ARG A 106 5.64 -9.74 -0.39
N ILE A 107 6.21 -8.93 -1.28
CA ILE A 107 5.74 -7.57 -1.51
C ILE A 107 4.84 -7.47 -2.75
N ASP A 108 3.69 -6.83 -2.59
CA ASP A 108 2.77 -6.48 -3.68
C ASP A 108 2.80 -4.97 -3.94
N LEU A 109 3.03 -4.56 -5.19
CA LEU A 109 2.85 -3.16 -5.64
C LEU A 109 1.56 -3.04 -6.45
N GLY A 110 0.46 -2.73 -5.78
CA GLY A 110 -0.77 -2.27 -6.45
C GLY A 110 -0.70 -0.78 -6.74
N LEU A 111 -1.11 -0.37 -7.94
CA LEU A 111 -1.12 1.02 -8.40
C LEU A 111 -2.55 1.55 -8.53
N GLY A 112 -2.80 2.72 -7.96
CA GLY A 112 -4.06 3.46 -8.01
C GLY A 112 -4.00 4.60 -9.01
N ARG A 113 -5.13 4.85 -9.67
CA ARG A 113 -5.31 5.91 -10.68
C ARG A 113 -5.92 7.19 -10.11
N ALA A 114 -6.64 7.07 -8.99
CA ALA A 114 -7.23 8.19 -8.30
C ALA A 114 -6.17 8.89 -7.43
N PRO A 115 -6.39 10.14 -7.02
CA PRO A 115 -5.45 10.83 -6.15
C PRO A 115 -5.58 10.48 -4.66
N GLY A 116 -6.66 9.83 -4.22
CA GLY A 116 -6.84 9.43 -2.82
C GLY A 116 -6.80 10.58 -1.80
N SER A 117 -7.16 11.80 -2.22
CA SER A 117 -7.10 13.01 -1.39
C SER A 117 -8.04 14.11 -1.90
N ASP A 118 -8.17 15.21 -1.16
CA ASP A 118 -8.87 16.43 -1.59
C ASP A 118 -8.06 17.25 -2.61
N GLY A 119 -8.70 18.26 -3.21
CA GLY A 119 -8.10 19.07 -4.27
C GLY A 119 -6.90 19.92 -3.82
N ALA A 120 -6.91 20.44 -2.60
CA ALA A 120 -5.83 21.28 -2.09
C ALA A 120 -4.59 20.44 -1.75
N THR A 121 -4.79 19.31 -1.09
CA THR A 121 -3.72 18.33 -0.81
C THR A 121 -3.16 17.75 -2.10
N MET A 122 -4.01 17.46 -3.09
CA MET A 122 -3.56 17.08 -4.43
C MET A 122 -2.64 18.14 -5.04
N GLN A 123 -2.98 19.42 -4.96
CA GLN A 123 -2.18 20.48 -5.56
C GLN A 123 -0.83 20.64 -4.86
N ALA A 124 -0.76 20.39 -3.56
CA ALA A 124 0.48 20.37 -2.81
C ALA A 124 1.40 19.19 -3.16
N MET A 125 0.83 18.04 -3.55
CA MET A 125 1.58 16.83 -3.93
C MET A 125 1.94 16.78 -5.43
N ARG A 126 1.08 17.32 -6.29
CA ARG A 126 1.19 17.19 -7.75
C ARG A 126 2.47 17.84 -8.28
N ARG A 127 3.29 17.02 -8.96
CA ARG A 127 4.35 17.49 -9.87
C ARG A 127 3.94 17.46 -11.36
N ASN A 128 3.08 16.53 -11.79
CA ASN A 128 2.58 16.48 -13.18
C ASN A 128 1.24 15.73 -13.29
N ALA A 129 0.19 16.39 -13.77
CA ALA A 129 -1.15 15.79 -13.92
C ALA A 129 -1.24 14.74 -15.05
N HIS A 130 -0.23 14.64 -15.91
CA HIS A 130 -0.20 13.78 -17.09
C HIS A 130 0.63 12.50 -16.91
N ALA A 131 1.30 12.30 -15.77
CA ALA A 131 2.02 11.07 -15.49
C ALA A 131 1.05 10.03 -14.90
N GLY A 132 0.58 9.10 -15.74
CA GLY A 132 -0.42 8.10 -15.36
C GLY A 132 0.18 6.75 -14.95
N VAL A 133 -0.68 5.88 -14.39
CA VAL A 133 -0.36 4.47 -14.09
C VAL A 133 0.06 3.71 -15.35
N ASP A 134 -0.54 4.03 -16.49
CA ASP A 134 -0.28 3.35 -17.76
C ASP A 134 1.13 3.60 -18.31
N ASP A 135 1.78 4.70 -17.91
CA ASP A 135 3.13 5.08 -18.35
C ASP A 135 4.25 4.59 -17.42
N PHE A 136 3.90 3.98 -16.27
CA PHE A 136 4.86 3.63 -15.21
C PHE A 136 6.06 2.82 -15.73
N HIS A 137 5.80 1.80 -16.54
CA HIS A 137 6.85 0.96 -17.13
C HIS A 137 7.79 1.78 -18.03
N SER A 138 7.25 2.66 -18.86
CA SER A 138 8.04 3.51 -19.77
C SER A 138 8.96 4.46 -19.01
N TYR A 139 8.49 5.03 -17.89
CA TYR A 139 9.32 5.88 -17.03
C TYR A 139 10.51 5.12 -16.44
N LEU A 140 10.30 3.91 -15.92
CA LEU A 140 11.40 3.12 -15.36
C LEU A 140 12.44 2.74 -16.41
N MET A 141 12.00 2.35 -17.60
CA MET A 141 12.92 2.03 -18.70
C MET A 141 13.75 3.22 -19.14
N SER A 142 13.21 4.44 -19.08
CA SER A 142 13.96 5.67 -19.43
C SER A 142 15.08 5.98 -18.44
N CYS A 143 14.95 5.59 -17.17
CA CYS A 143 15.98 5.78 -16.15
C CYS A 143 17.00 4.62 -16.11
N ALA A 144 16.59 3.41 -16.48
CA ALA A 144 17.48 2.24 -16.54
C ALA A 144 18.41 2.22 -17.78
N ALA A 145 18.19 3.12 -18.74
CA ALA A 145 19.00 3.26 -19.96
C ALA A 145 20.22 4.19 -19.82
N THR A 146 20.52 4.65 -18.60
CA THR A 146 21.75 5.37 -18.22
C THR A 146 22.50 4.59 -17.16
#